data_AF-A0A838E8Q3-F1
#
_entry.id   AF-A0A838E8Q3-F1
#
_cell.length_a   1.000
_cell.length_b   1.000
_cell.length_c   1.000
_cell.angle_alpha   90.00
_cell.angle_beta   90.00
_cell.angle_gamma   90.00
#
_symmetry.space_group_name_H-M   'P 1'
#
loop_
_entity.id
_entity.type
_entity.pdbx_description
1 polymer ?
#
loop_
_entity_poly.entity_id
_entity_poly.type
_entity_poly.pdbx_seq_one_letter_code
_entity_poly.pdbx_strand_id
1 'polypeptide(L)'
;MLGEILRDSWVYREIMDEGRDEGLRLGLQEGMQQGIQQGMQKGIQQGIQQEHEESLQTLRSLLIGLLQATFPDLVPLAVKRVPSMKDPTVIQNVTLKLLTAKNVEEAKLILTSAL
;
A
#
# COMPACT_ATOMS: atom_id res chain seq x y z
N MET A 1 6.11 -22.45 56.39
CA MET A 1 7.32 -22.16 57.18
C MET A 1 8.60 -22.23 56.34
N LEU A 2 9.08 -23.38 55.86
CA LEU A 2 10.35 -23.44 55.10
C LEU A 2 10.37 -22.59 53.80
N GLY A 3 9.26 -22.57 53.05
CA GLY A 3 9.15 -21.76 51.83
C GLY A 3 9.14 -20.25 52.06
N GLU A 4 8.74 -19.77 53.24
CA GLU A 4 8.80 -18.35 53.60
C GLU A 4 10.22 -17.95 54.01
N ILE A 5 10.89 -18.79 54.80
CA ILE A 5 12.29 -18.59 55.20
C ILE A 5 13.21 -18.53 53.97
N LEU A 6 12.96 -19.35 52.95
CA LEU A 6 13.71 -19.33 51.70
C LEU A 6 13.47 -18.03 50.92
N ARG A 7 12.23 -17.53 50.87
CA ARG A 7 11.88 -16.28 50.17
C ARG A 7 12.53 -15.04 50.79
N ASP A 8 12.70 -15.05 52.11
CA ASP A 8 13.38 -13.96 52.84
C ASP A 8 14.90 -14.05 52.77
N SER A 9 15.46 -15.15 52.27
CA SER A 9 16.91 -15.29 52.10
C SER A 9 17.43 -14.28 51.07
N TRP A 10 18.63 -13.75 51.33
CA TRP A 10 19.30 -12.84 50.41
C TRP A 10 19.52 -13.48 49.03
N VAL A 11 19.96 -14.74 49.01
CA VAL A 11 20.20 -15.51 47.76
C VAL A 11 18.92 -15.65 46.93
N TYR A 12 17.77 -15.91 47.55
CA TYR A 12 16.51 -16.00 46.81
C TYR A 12 16.12 -14.67 46.18
N ARG A 13 16.31 -13.55 46.88
CA ARG A 13 16.03 -12.21 46.34
C ARG A 13 16.93 -11.88 45.15
N GLU A 14 18.22 -12.17 45.26
CA GLU A 14 19.19 -11.95 44.16
C GLU A 14 18.82 -12.76 42.91
N ILE A 15 18.51 -14.06 43.05
CA ILE A 15 18.07 -14.90 41.93
C ILE A 15 16.77 -14.36 41.29
N MET A 16 15.83 -13.89 42.11
CA MET A 16 14.56 -13.34 41.61
C MET A 16 14.76 -12.00 40.90
N ASP A 17 15.65 -11.15 41.40
CA ASP A 17 16.00 -9.87 40.78
C ASP A 17 16.73 -10.08 39.45
N GLU A 18 17.73 -10.98 39.41
CA GLU A 18 18.41 -11.38 38.17
C GLU A 18 17.44 -11.97 37.14
N GLY A 19 16.56 -12.88 37.57
CA GLY A 19 15.55 -13.48 36.69
C GLY A 19 14.53 -12.45 36.17
N ARG A 20 14.19 -11.44 36.98
CA ARG A 20 13.33 -10.34 36.57
C ARG A 20 14.02 -9.45 35.54
N ASP A 21 15.28 -9.10 35.77
CA ASP A 21 16.07 -8.26 34.87
C ASP A 21 16.32 -8.98 33.54
N GLU A 22 16.66 -10.26 33.57
CA GLU A 22 16.82 -11.08 32.37
C GLU A 22 15.49 -11.22 31.62
N GLY A 23 14.40 -11.53 32.33
CA GLY A 23 13.07 -11.63 31.74
C GLY A 23 12.61 -10.32 31.09
N LEU A 24 12.86 -9.18 31.74
CA LEU A 24 12.57 -7.86 31.18
C LEU A 24 13.42 -7.57 29.94
N ARG A 25 14.73 -7.86 30.01
CA ARG A 25 15.66 -7.67 28.89
C ARG A 25 15.25 -8.50 27.68
N LEU A 26 14.96 -9.78 27.87
CA LEU A 26 14.51 -10.68 26.81
C LEU A 26 13.16 -10.23 26.25
N GLY A 27 12.18 -9.94 27.11
CA GLY A 27 10.85 -9.49 26.69
C GLY A 27 10.89 -8.17 25.90
N LEU A 28 11.72 -7.20 26.31
CA LEU A 28 11.93 -5.96 25.56
C LEU A 28 12.63 -6.21 24.23
N GLN A 29 13.66 -7.06 24.22
CA GLN A 29 14.39 -7.38 23.00
C GLN A 29 13.50 -8.08 21.96
N GLU A 30 12.74 -9.10 22.38
CA GLU A 30 11.82 -9.84 21.53
C GLU A 30 10.66 -8.94 21.08
N GLY A 31 10.04 -8.20 22.00
CA GLY A 31 8.94 -7.29 21.70
C GLY A 31 9.34 -6.19 20.72
N MET A 32 10.52 -5.60 20.90
CA MET A 32 11.06 -4.59 19.98
C MET A 32 11.37 -5.20 18.61
N GLN A 33 12.01 -6.37 18.56
CA GLN A 33 12.33 -7.03 17.30
C GLN A 33 11.08 -7.39 16.50
N GLN A 34 10.07 -7.97 17.16
CA GLN A 34 8.79 -8.30 16.52
C GLN A 34 8.05 -7.04 16.08
N GLY A 35 8.01 -6.02 16.95
CA GLY A 35 7.35 -4.74 16.65
C GLY A 35 7.95 -4.04 15.43
N ILE A 36 9.29 -3.98 15.35
CA ILE A 36 10.00 -3.40 14.19
C ILE A 36 9.74 -4.20 12.93
N GLN A 37 9.85 -5.54 12.98
CA GLN A 37 9.63 -6.37 11.79
C GLN A 37 8.20 -6.21 11.25
N GLN A 38 7.18 -6.29 12.11
CA GLN A 38 5.79 -6.12 11.70
C GLN A 38 5.49 -4.71 11.22
N GLY A 39 6.01 -3.69 11.92
CA GLY A 39 5.85 -2.29 11.55
C GLY A 39 6.45 -1.98 10.19
N MET A 40 7.69 -2.43 9.95
CA MET A 40 8.40 -2.26 8.69
C MET A 40 7.68 -2.98 7.54
N GLN A 41 7.25 -4.23 7.73
CA GLN A 41 6.57 -4.99 6.70
C GLN A 41 5.25 -4.32 6.27
N LYS A 42 4.44 -3.87 7.24
CA LYS A 42 3.20 -3.13 6.97
C LYS A 42 3.47 -1.80 6.28
N GLY A 43 4.46 -1.04 6.76
CA GLY A 43 4.83 0.25 6.19
C GLY A 43 5.28 0.14 4.74
N ILE A 44 6.13 -0.83 4.41
CA ILE A 44 6.58 -1.09 3.03
C ILE A 44 5.41 -1.47 2.12
N GLN A 45 4.55 -2.40 2.57
CA GLN A 45 3.40 -2.82 1.77
C GLN A 45 2.42 -1.67 1.51
N GLN A 46 2.15 -0.84 2.51
CA GLN A 46 1.29 0.34 2.36
C GLN A 46 1.92 1.36 1.42
N GLY A 47 3.22 1.62 1.54
CA GLY A 47 3.94 2.55 0.66
C GLY A 47 3.89 2.11 -0.81
N ILE A 48 4.17 0.83 -1.10
CA ILE A 48 4.11 0.28 -2.46
C ILE A 48 2.68 0.39 -3.03
N GLN A 49 1.67 0.04 -2.23
CA GLN A 49 0.28 0.10 -2.68
C GLN A 49 -0.17 1.54 -2.96
N GLN A 50 0.26 2.49 -2.12
CA GLN A 50 -0.03 3.91 -2.29
C GLN A 50 0.63 4.45 -3.55
N GLU A 51 1.94 4.21 -3.76
CA GLU A 51 2.63 4.64 -4.97
C GLU A 51 2.00 4.05 -6.24
N HIS A 52 1.62 2.77 -6.20
CA HIS A 52 0.95 2.13 -7.32
C HIS A 52 -0.39 2.81 -7.66
N GLU A 53 -1.21 3.15 -6.66
CA GLU A 53 -2.47 3.86 -6.88
C GLU A 53 -2.24 5.30 -7.35
N GLU A 54 -1.28 6.03 -6.78
CA GLU A 54 -0.95 7.40 -7.22
C GLU A 54 -0.46 7.44 -8.68
N SER A 55 0.36 6.46 -9.07
CA SER A 55 0.81 6.30 -10.45
C SER A 55 -0.37 6.01 -11.40
N LEU A 56 -1.29 5.14 -11.00
CA LEU A 56 -2.53 4.89 -11.75
C LEU A 56 -3.38 6.15 -11.89
N GLN A 57 -3.59 6.91 -10.81
CA GLN A 57 -4.36 8.15 -10.85
C GLN A 57 -3.72 9.19 -11.77
N THR A 58 -2.39 9.25 -11.81
CA THR A 58 -1.65 10.11 -12.73
C THR A 58 -1.92 9.72 -14.19
N LEU A 59 -1.82 8.43 -14.52
CA LEU A 59 -2.13 7.93 -15.88
C LEU A 59 -3.59 8.19 -16.29
N ARG A 60 -4.53 7.96 -15.37
CA ARG A 60 -5.96 8.23 -15.59
C ARG A 60 -6.19 9.71 -15.87
N SER A 61 -5.56 10.60 -15.09
CA SER A 61 -5.70 12.06 -15.25
C SER A 61 -5.13 12.53 -16.59
N LEU A 62 -3.99 11.99 -17.02
CA LEU A 62 -3.41 12.28 -18.34
C LEU A 62 -4.32 11.82 -19.47
N LEU A 63 -4.91 10.63 -19.37
CA LEU A 63 -5.88 10.12 -20.35
C LEU A 63 -7.11 11.04 -20.46
N ILE A 64 -7.67 11.47 -19.34
CA ILE A 64 -8.80 12.41 -19.33
C ILE A 64 -8.38 13.76 -19.94
N GLY A 65 -7.20 14.27 -19.58
CA GLY A 65 -6.66 15.52 -20.13
C GLY A 65 -6.45 15.46 -21.65
N LEU A 66 -5.97 14.33 -22.16
CA LEU A 66 -5.85 14.09 -23.60
C LEU A 66 -7.22 14.14 -24.28
N LEU A 67 -8.20 13.39 -23.76
CA LEU A 67 -9.56 13.38 -24.30
C LEU A 67 -10.21 14.76 -24.24
N GLN A 68 -9.97 15.55 -23.19
CA GLN A 68 -10.46 16.91 -23.09
C GLN A 68 -9.89 17.83 -24.19
N ALA A 69 -8.66 17.58 -24.64
CA ALA A 69 -8.00 18.35 -25.70
C ALA A 69 -8.38 17.88 -27.11
N THR A 70 -8.58 16.59 -27.32
CA THR A 70 -8.79 16.01 -28.66
C THR A 70 -10.25 15.65 -28.96
N PHE A 71 -10.98 15.14 -27.97
CA PHE A 71 -12.37 14.66 -28.10
C PHE A 71 -13.24 15.05 -26.89
N PRO A 72 -13.54 16.35 -26.69
CA PRO A 72 -14.23 16.84 -25.49
C PRO A 72 -15.56 16.12 -25.19
N ASP A 73 -16.29 15.73 -26.24
CA ASP A 73 -17.59 15.04 -26.14
C ASP A 73 -17.50 13.66 -25.46
N LEU A 74 -16.30 13.05 -25.41
CA LEU A 74 -16.07 11.76 -24.78
C LEU A 74 -15.68 11.86 -23.31
N VAL A 75 -15.36 13.05 -22.79
CA VAL A 75 -14.96 13.25 -21.40
C VAL A 75 -15.99 12.74 -20.39
N PRO A 76 -17.30 13.02 -20.55
CA PRO A 76 -18.32 12.49 -19.62
C PRO A 76 -18.36 10.96 -19.57
N LEU A 77 -18.08 10.29 -20.70
CA LEU A 77 -17.97 8.84 -20.78
C LEU A 77 -16.69 8.35 -20.12
N ALA A 78 -15.57 9.03 -20.37
CA ALA A 78 -14.26 8.67 -19.85
C ALA A 78 -14.20 8.79 -18.32
N VAL A 79 -14.77 9.84 -17.74
CA VAL A 79 -14.85 10.01 -16.27
C VAL A 79 -15.56 8.85 -15.57
N LYS A 80 -16.53 8.20 -16.25
CA LYS A 80 -17.20 7.00 -15.71
C LYS A 80 -16.42 5.71 -15.90
N ARG A 81 -15.56 5.65 -16.92
CA ARG A 81 -14.98 4.40 -17.44
C ARG A 81 -13.52 4.22 -17.02
N VAL A 82 -12.74 5.29 -17.03
CA VAL A 82 -11.31 5.32 -16.68
C VAL A 82 -11.03 4.92 -15.21
N PRO A 83 -11.86 5.27 -14.20
CA PRO A 83 -11.63 4.81 -12.82
C PRO A 83 -11.66 3.29 -12.65
N SER A 84 -12.38 2.58 -13.53
CA SER A 84 -12.48 1.12 -13.48
C SER A 84 -11.25 0.41 -14.11
N MET A 85 -10.37 1.15 -14.79
CA MET A 85 -9.13 0.61 -15.36
C MET A 85 -8.07 0.46 -14.26
N LYS A 86 -7.80 -0.78 -13.82
CA LYS A 86 -6.84 -1.07 -12.73
C LYS A 86 -5.43 -1.37 -13.20
N ASP A 87 -5.24 -1.59 -14.50
CA ASP A 87 -3.95 -1.94 -15.09
C ASP A 87 -3.35 -0.71 -15.78
N PRO A 88 -2.13 -0.26 -15.37
CA PRO A 88 -1.48 0.88 -15.99
C PRO A 88 -1.18 0.66 -17.48
N THR A 89 -0.92 -0.58 -17.88
CA THR A 89 -0.64 -0.97 -19.27
C THR A 89 -1.86 -0.78 -20.16
N VAL A 90 -3.05 -1.09 -19.63
CA VAL A 90 -4.32 -0.86 -20.35
C VAL A 90 -4.52 0.63 -20.58
N ILE A 91 -4.31 1.46 -19.55
CA ILE A 91 -4.46 2.92 -19.66
C ILE A 91 -3.46 3.49 -20.68
N GLN A 92 -2.20 3.05 -20.64
CA GLN A 92 -1.17 3.47 -21.60
C GLN A 92 -1.53 3.08 -23.03
N ASN A 93 -1.96 1.83 -23.26
CA ASN A 93 -2.36 1.35 -24.58
C ASN A 93 -3.56 2.12 -25.14
N VAL A 94 -4.56 2.41 -24.31
CA VAL A 94 -5.71 3.25 -24.69
C VAL A 94 -5.23 4.64 -25.07
N THR A 95 -4.36 5.24 -24.26
CA THR A 95 -3.80 6.57 -24.51
C THR A 95 -3.08 6.62 -25.86
N LEU A 96 -2.23 5.64 -26.16
CA LEU A 96 -1.50 5.56 -27.43
C LEU A 96 -2.45 5.37 -28.62
N LYS A 97 -3.46 4.49 -28.51
CA LYS A 97 -4.46 4.29 -29.58
C LYS A 97 -5.29 5.55 -29.83
N LEU A 98 -5.63 6.30 -28.78
CA LEU A 98 -6.36 7.55 -28.88
C LEU A 98 -5.57 8.66 -29.58
N LEU A 99 -4.24 8.71 -29.40
CA LEU A 99 -3.38 9.64 -30.14
C LEU A 99 -3.43 9.40 -31.66
N THR A 100 -3.68 8.15 -32.07
CA THR A 100 -3.77 7.77 -33.49
C THR A 100 -5.20 7.79 -34.05
N ALA A 101 -6.21 8.00 -33.19
CA ALA A 101 -7.60 7.99 -33.60
C ALA A 101 -7.91 9.18 -34.51
N LYS A 102 -8.59 8.92 -35.64
CA LYS A 102 -8.86 9.93 -36.66
C LYS A 102 -10.14 10.73 -36.38
N ASN A 103 -11.04 10.19 -35.57
CA ASN A 103 -12.34 10.78 -35.29
C ASN A 103 -12.91 10.32 -33.93
N VAL A 104 -13.98 10.98 -33.52
CA VAL A 104 -14.68 10.74 -32.24
C VAL A 104 -15.21 9.31 -32.14
N GLU A 105 -15.71 8.71 -33.22
CA GLU A 105 -16.28 7.35 -33.17
C GLU A 105 -15.22 6.27 -32.95
N GLU A 106 -14.07 6.39 -33.62
CA GLU A 106 -12.91 5.52 -33.40
C GLU A 106 -12.39 5.66 -31.97
N ALA A 107 -12.27 6.90 -31.48
CA ALA A 107 -11.87 7.18 -30.10
C ALA A 107 -12.85 6.58 -29.07
N LYS A 108 -14.16 6.67 -29.33
CA LYS A 108 -15.20 6.08 -28.49
C LYS A 108 -15.13 4.56 -28.48
N LEU A 109 -14.85 3.92 -29.62
CA LEU A 109 -14.67 2.46 -29.70
C LEU A 109 -13.45 2.01 -28.90
N ILE A 110 -12.33 2.72 -28.99
CA ILE A 110 -11.12 2.44 -28.21
C ILE A 110 -11.41 2.55 -26.71
N LEU A 111 -12.10 3.60 -26.28
CA LEU A 111 -12.42 3.83 -24.85
C LEU A 111 -13.40 2.78 -24.29
N THR A 112 -14.35 2.32 -25.10
CA THR A 112 -15.37 1.35 -24.67
C THR A 112 -14.84 -0.08 -24.67
N SER A 113 -13.97 -0.43 -25.62
CA SER A 113 -13.35 -1.76 -25.75
C SER A 113 -12.24 -2.06 -24.74
N ALA A 114 -11.77 -1.06 -24.00
CA ALA A 114 -10.71 -1.22 -22.99
C ALA A 114 -11.18 -1.78 -21.62
N LEU A 115 -12.48 -2.09 -21.52
CA LEU A 115 -13.21 -2.92 -20.53
C LEU A 115 -12.90 -4.41 -20.57
#